data_AF-A0A8T1M6H1-F1
#
_entry.id   AF-A0A8T1M6H1-F1
#
_cell.length_a   1.000
_cell.length_b   1.000
_cell.length_c   1.000
_cell.angle_alpha   90.00
_cell.angle_beta   90.00
_cell.angle_gamma   90.00
#
_symmetry.space_group_name_H-M   'P 1'
#
loop_
_entity.id
_entity.type
_entity.pdbx_description
1 polymer ?
#
loop_
_entity_poly.entity_id
_entity_poly.type
_entity_poly.pdbx_seq_one_letter_code
_entity_poly.pdbx_strand_id
1 'polypeptide(L)'
;MTSIRLVDLCCRRLSELLLLVDSLDGLPEHLGRTVFQYIISRFSTGDFDVSTGVIFSLFDEAYGSSFLHALRLGSCFPHLSSWLSVLVLSRSLKYLYLDNCQLGIKYPDIFPHIGQLKQLVLLSLKHNTLCNDNVRSLTAAWRFSRTSNLRCLDVSGNGYLNKVCVNILTKLGSLREVHCHDTGLAVSSLLPLPPNWATTSLHECSVPEPKEHGWFSLLVFPHEHSELANVGFEDYLTIYKQM
;
A
#
# COMPACT_ATOMS: atom_id res chain seq x y z
N MET A 1 44.38 -0.96 -9.93
CA MET A 1 43.19 -1.45 -10.65
C MET A 1 42.43 -2.36 -9.70
N THR A 2 41.23 -1.98 -9.28
CA THR A 2 40.36 -2.83 -8.49
C THR A 2 39.89 -3.99 -9.36
N SER A 3 40.17 -5.23 -8.94
CA SER A 3 39.70 -6.44 -9.62
C SER A 3 38.17 -6.49 -9.50
N ILE A 4 37.46 -6.39 -10.63
CA ILE A 4 36.01 -6.58 -10.67
C ILE A 4 35.75 -8.08 -10.66
N ARG A 5 34.92 -8.56 -9.73
CA ARG A 5 34.59 -9.99 -9.65
C ARG A 5 33.68 -10.35 -10.83
N LEU A 6 33.81 -11.58 -11.33
CA LEU A 6 32.96 -12.09 -12.41
C LEU A 6 31.46 -11.95 -12.08
N VAL A 7 31.09 -12.22 -10.82
CA VAL A 7 29.70 -12.08 -10.36
C VAL A 7 29.15 -10.66 -10.55
N ASP A 8 29.96 -9.62 -10.30
CA ASP A 8 29.54 -8.22 -10.42
C ASP A 8 29.36 -7.86 -11.90
N LEU A 9 30.23 -8.38 -12.79
CA LEU A 9 30.09 -8.23 -14.25
C LEU A 9 28.83 -8.92 -14.78
N CYS A 10 28.55 -10.14 -14.32
CA CYS A 10 27.34 -10.87 -14.71
C CYS A 10 26.07 -10.17 -14.25
N CYS A 11 26.02 -9.69 -12.99
CA CYS A 11 24.86 -8.97 -12.46
C CYS A 11 24.60 -7.67 -13.23
N ARG A 12 25.67 -6.90 -13.51
CA ARG A 12 25.56 -5.70 -14.34
C ARG A 12 25.05 -6.03 -15.73
N ARG A 13 25.61 -7.05 -16.38
CA ARG A 13 25.18 -7.42 -17.73
C ARG A 13 23.73 -7.91 -17.77
N LEU A 14 23.30 -8.67 -16.78
CA LEU A 14 21.90 -9.10 -16.67
C LEU A 14 20.97 -7.90 -16.50
N SER A 15 21.36 -6.90 -15.72
CA SER A 15 20.58 -5.68 -15.49
C SER A 15 20.27 -4.90 -16.79
N GLU A 16 21.19 -4.93 -17.76
CA GLU A 16 21.03 -4.33 -19.09
C GLU A 16 20.11 -5.14 -20.02
N LEU A 17 19.88 -6.42 -19.71
CA LEU A 17 19.14 -7.36 -20.55
C LEU A 17 17.77 -7.73 -19.96
N LEU A 18 17.35 -7.13 -18.84
CA LEU A 18 16.10 -7.50 -18.14
C LEU A 18 14.86 -7.51 -19.02
N LEU A 19 14.76 -6.59 -20.00
CA LEU A 19 13.63 -6.54 -20.93
C LEU A 19 13.59 -7.70 -21.95
N LEU A 20 14.65 -8.50 -22.03
CA LEU A 20 14.77 -9.68 -22.87
C LEU A 20 14.65 -10.98 -22.08
N VAL A 21 14.43 -10.89 -20.76
CA VAL A 21 14.33 -12.03 -19.86
C VAL A 21 12.87 -12.32 -19.57
N ASP A 22 12.47 -13.58 -19.71
CA ASP A 22 11.09 -14.01 -19.43
C ASP A 22 10.80 -14.18 -17.94
N SER A 23 11.80 -14.58 -17.14
CA SER A 23 11.66 -14.78 -15.69
C SER A 23 13.02 -14.71 -14.98
N LEU A 24 13.02 -14.31 -13.70
CA LEU A 24 14.17 -14.38 -12.79
C LEU A 24 14.12 -15.63 -11.88
N ASP A 25 13.21 -16.57 -12.14
CA ASP A 25 13.09 -17.81 -11.37
C ASP A 25 14.42 -18.59 -11.35
N GLY A 26 14.81 -19.01 -10.15
CA GLY A 26 16.08 -19.70 -9.92
C GLY A 26 17.30 -18.79 -9.75
N LEU A 27 17.17 -17.47 -9.94
CA LEU A 27 18.20 -16.52 -9.53
C LEU A 27 18.16 -16.35 -8.00
N PRO A 28 19.25 -16.66 -7.27
CA PRO A 28 19.29 -16.47 -5.82
C PRO A 28 19.03 -15.01 -5.43
N GLU A 29 18.26 -14.81 -4.36
CA GLU A 29 17.80 -13.48 -3.94
C GLU A 29 18.94 -12.47 -3.74
N HIS A 30 20.07 -12.88 -3.18
CA HIS A 30 21.21 -11.98 -3.00
C HIS A 30 21.77 -11.46 -4.35
N LEU A 31 21.76 -12.28 -5.41
CA LEU A 31 22.13 -11.83 -6.76
C LEU A 31 21.02 -10.98 -7.37
N GLY A 32 19.74 -11.32 -7.14
CA GLY A 32 18.59 -10.50 -7.53
C GLY A 32 18.70 -9.07 -6.99
N ARG A 33 19.01 -8.93 -5.70
CA ARG A 33 19.26 -7.63 -5.06
C ARG A 33 20.43 -6.89 -5.72
N THR A 34 21.53 -7.58 -6.03
CA THR A 34 22.68 -6.97 -6.72
C THR A 34 22.32 -6.51 -8.15
N VAL A 35 21.56 -7.30 -8.90
CA VAL A 35 21.06 -6.91 -10.23
C VAL A 35 20.16 -5.68 -10.12
N PHE A 36 19.25 -5.67 -9.15
CA PHE A 36 18.33 -4.55 -8.92
C PHE A 36 19.08 -3.25 -8.56
N GLN A 37 20.16 -3.33 -7.79
CA GLN A 37 20.99 -2.16 -7.45
C GLN A 37 21.55 -1.44 -8.69
N TYR A 38 21.80 -2.14 -9.80
CA TYR A 38 22.27 -1.51 -11.04
C TYR A 38 21.18 -0.73 -11.79
N ILE A 39 19.90 -0.97 -11.49
CA ILE A 39 18.76 -0.33 -12.16
C ILE A 39 17.92 0.54 -11.22
N ILE A 40 18.33 0.68 -9.96
CA ILE A 40 17.56 1.39 -8.93
C ILE A 40 17.26 2.84 -9.32
N SER A 41 18.15 3.50 -10.07
CA SER A 41 17.96 4.88 -10.53
C SER A 41 16.76 5.04 -11.44
N ARG A 42 16.30 3.97 -12.13
CA ARG A 42 15.06 3.96 -12.91
C ARG A 42 13.82 4.13 -12.02
N PHE A 43 13.91 3.70 -10.77
CA PHE A 43 12.83 3.79 -9.80
C PHE A 43 12.88 5.12 -9.01
N SER A 44 14.03 5.80 -8.95
CA SER A 44 14.18 7.02 -8.15
C SER A 44 13.59 8.29 -8.77
N THR A 45 13.33 8.33 -10.08
CA THR A 45 12.97 9.56 -10.80
C THR A 45 11.47 9.82 -10.90
N GLY A 46 10.61 8.85 -10.59
CA GLY A 46 9.15 9.00 -10.65
C GLY A 46 8.55 9.05 -12.07
N ASP A 47 9.37 8.87 -13.10
CA ASP A 47 8.96 8.75 -14.50
C ASP A 47 8.98 7.28 -14.92
N PHE A 48 7.82 6.62 -14.77
CA PHE A 48 7.68 5.19 -15.00
C PHE A 48 7.03 4.93 -16.34
N ASP A 49 7.82 4.38 -17.24
CA ASP A 49 7.39 3.89 -18.54
C ASP A 49 6.97 2.40 -18.46
N VAL A 50 6.53 1.87 -19.60
CA VAL A 50 6.19 0.44 -19.75
C VAL A 50 7.38 -0.45 -19.35
N SER A 51 8.62 -0.03 -19.65
CA SER A 51 9.81 -0.82 -19.33
C SER A 51 10.02 -0.97 -17.82
N THR A 52 9.73 0.09 -17.06
CA THR A 52 9.82 0.08 -15.60
C THR A 52 8.77 -0.86 -14.98
N GLY A 53 7.54 -0.86 -15.51
CA GLY A 53 6.50 -1.79 -15.07
C GLY A 53 6.83 -3.25 -15.36
N VAL A 54 7.41 -3.55 -16.53
CA VAL A 54 7.86 -4.91 -16.89
C VAL A 54 8.96 -5.38 -15.94
N ILE A 55 9.97 -4.54 -15.71
CA ILE A 55 11.06 -4.83 -14.79
C ILE A 55 10.53 -5.06 -13.37
N PHE A 56 9.65 -4.18 -12.87
CA PHE A 56 9.04 -4.34 -11.56
C PHE A 56 8.32 -5.69 -11.43
N SER A 57 7.53 -6.07 -12.44
CA SER A 57 6.80 -7.33 -12.47
C SER A 57 7.74 -8.55 -12.43
N LEU A 58 8.86 -8.52 -13.16
CA LEU A 58 9.86 -9.61 -13.13
C LEU A 58 10.40 -9.87 -11.72
N PHE A 59 10.67 -8.80 -10.97
CA PHE A 59 11.15 -8.93 -9.59
C PHE A 59 10.03 -9.33 -8.61
N ASP A 60 8.83 -8.75 -8.75
CA ASP A 60 7.70 -9.13 -7.89
C ASP A 60 7.29 -10.59 -8.10
N GLU A 61 7.31 -11.09 -9.33
CA GLU A 61 7.01 -12.49 -9.64
C GLU A 61 8.05 -13.46 -9.08
N ALA A 62 9.34 -13.17 -9.24
CA ALA A 62 10.41 -14.08 -8.83
C ALA A 62 10.65 -14.13 -7.31
N TYR A 63 10.44 -13.00 -6.61
CA TYR A 63 10.81 -12.87 -5.20
C TYR A 63 9.63 -12.61 -4.26
N GLY A 64 8.46 -12.27 -4.81
CA GLY A 64 7.23 -12.11 -4.06
C GLY A 64 7.34 -11.16 -2.86
N SER A 65 6.95 -11.64 -1.68
CA SER A 65 6.99 -10.84 -0.44
C SER A 65 8.41 -10.47 0.01
N SER A 66 9.46 -11.20 -0.40
CA SER A 66 10.84 -10.75 -0.16
C SER A 66 11.13 -9.45 -0.90
N PHE A 67 10.58 -9.27 -2.11
CA PHE A 67 10.76 -8.05 -2.89
C PHE A 67 9.90 -6.91 -2.36
N LEU A 68 8.58 -7.07 -2.34
CA LEU A 68 7.66 -6.07 -1.84
C LEU A 68 6.48 -6.72 -1.11
N HIS A 69 6.35 -6.40 0.17
CA HIS A 69 5.27 -6.91 1.02
C HIS A 69 4.50 -5.79 1.73
N ALA A 70 5.22 -4.79 2.19
CA ALA A 70 4.66 -3.64 2.86
C ALA A 70 5.35 -2.36 2.40
N LEU A 71 4.56 -1.30 2.21
CA LEU A 71 5.08 -0.01 1.80
C LEU A 71 4.43 1.10 2.60
N ARG A 72 5.25 1.97 3.16
CA ARG A 72 4.85 3.25 3.74
C ARG A 72 5.44 4.34 2.88
N LEU A 73 4.59 5.26 2.44
CA LEU A 73 5.01 6.46 1.73
C LEU A 73 4.64 7.65 2.62
N GLY A 74 5.61 8.49 2.94
CA GLY A 74 5.46 9.61 3.84
C GLY A 74 4.65 10.77 3.26
N SER A 75 4.50 11.80 4.10
CA SER A 75 3.80 13.01 3.72
C SER A 75 4.46 13.67 2.50
N CYS A 76 3.65 14.15 1.55
CA CYS A 76 4.11 14.85 0.34
C CYS A 76 5.04 14.03 -0.58
N PHE A 77 4.92 12.70 -0.56
CA PHE A 77 5.70 11.82 -1.43
C PHE A 77 5.57 12.20 -2.92
N PRO A 78 6.67 12.52 -3.61
CA PRO A 78 6.63 13.02 -4.98
C PRO A 78 6.22 11.91 -5.95
N HIS A 79 5.54 12.29 -7.03
CA HIS A 79 5.13 11.36 -8.10
C HIS A 79 4.27 10.18 -7.63
N LEU A 80 3.47 10.35 -6.56
CA LEU A 80 2.64 9.29 -5.99
C LEU A 80 1.72 8.59 -7.01
N SER A 81 1.17 9.34 -7.97
CA SER A 81 0.35 8.78 -9.06
C SER A 81 1.14 7.82 -9.95
N SER A 82 2.34 8.21 -10.37
CA SER A 82 3.26 7.34 -11.11
C SER A 82 3.59 6.10 -10.27
N TRP A 83 3.90 6.29 -9.00
CA TRP A 83 4.22 5.17 -8.13
C TRP A 83 3.10 4.17 -8.01
N LEU A 84 1.85 4.63 -7.86
CA LEU A 84 0.72 3.72 -7.79
C LEU A 84 0.52 2.96 -9.10
N SER A 85 0.79 3.53 -10.28
CA SER A 85 0.70 2.79 -11.55
C SER A 85 1.66 1.60 -11.63
N VAL A 86 2.82 1.69 -10.95
CA VAL A 86 3.75 0.56 -10.82
C VAL A 86 3.31 -0.40 -9.71
N LEU A 87 2.91 0.14 -8.55
CA LEU A 87 2.50 -0.69 -7.41
C LEU A 87 1.27 -1.54 -7.69
N VAL A 88 0.37 -1.13 -8.61
CA VAL A 88 -0.77 -1.97 -9.03
C VAL A 88 -0.35 -3.30 -9.65
N LEU A 89 0.88 -3.38 -10.16
CA LEU A 89 1.44 -4.59 -10.76
C LEU A 89 1.89 -5.61 -9.70
N SER A 90 2.08 -5.18 -8.45
CA SER A 90 2.51 -6.07 -7.37
C SER A 90 1.42 -7.07 -7.02
N ARG A 91 1.79 -8.34 -6.96
CA ARG A 91 0.96 -9.44 -6.46
C ARG A 91 1.21 -9.70 -4.98
N SER A 92 2.27 -9.11 -4.41
CA SER A 92 2.76 -9.41 -3.07
C SER A 92 2.57 -8.28 -2.04
N LEU A 93 2.28 -7.05 -2.48
CA LEU A 93 2.03 -5.90 -1.60
C LEU A 93 0.74 -6.06 -0.78
N LYS A 94 0.85 -6.45 0.49
CA LYS A 94 -0.30 -6.67 1.38
C LYS A 94 -0.61 -5.50 2.31
N TYR A 95 0.36 -4.64 2.57
CA TYR A 95 0.22 -3.53 3.51
C TYR A 95 0.65 -2.23 2.83
N LEU A 96 -0.25 -1.25 2.78
CA LEU A 96 0.03 0.04 2.18
C LEU A 96 -0.38 1.16 3.12
N TYR A 97 0.57 2.04 3.44
CA TYR A 97 0.36 3.21 4.28
C TYR A 97 0.63 4.46 3.45
N LEU A 98 -0.41 5.26 3.25
CA LEU A 98 -0.36 6.54 2.53
C LEU A 98 -0.83 7.67 3.45
N ASP A 99 -0.28 7.72 4.66
CA ASP A 99 -0.72 8.66 5.69
C ASP A 99 -0.19 10.08 5.38
N ASN A 100 -0.99 11.11 5.67
CA ASN A 100 -0.61 12.53 5.49
C ASN A 100 -0.21 12.92 4.05
N CYS A 101 -0.71 12.22 3.03
CA CYS A 101 -0.41 12.50 1.61
C CYS A 101 -1.35 13.54 0.96
N GLN A 102 -2.33 14.09 1.69
CA GLN A 102 -3.33 15.05 1.20
C GLN A 102 -4.12 14.52 -0.02
N LEU A 103 -4.36 13.21 -0.08
CA LEU A 103 -4.94 12.54 -1.25
C LEU A 103 -6.30 13.08 -1.67
N GLY A 104 -7.17 13.43 -0.72
CA GLY A 104 -8.51 13.92 -0.99
C GLY A 104 -8.54 15.25 -1.74
N ILE A 105 -7.47 16.06 -1.60
CA ILE A 105 -7.37 17.38 -2.23
C ILE A 105 -6.45 17.35 -3.45
N LYS A 106 -5.25 16.77 -3.31
CA LYS A 106 -4.22 16.83 -4.36
C LYS A 106 -4.38 15.76 -5.44
N TYR A 107 -4.91 14.58 -5.08
CA TYR A 107 -4.88 13.40 -5.94
C TYR A 107 -6.20 12.62 -5.95
N PRO A 108 -7.36 13.26 -6.26
CA PRO A 108 -8.65 12.58 -6.24
C PRO A 108 -8.76 11.42 -7.25
N ASP A 109 -7.99 11.46 -8.34
CA ASP A 109 -8.05 10.44 -9.41
C ASP A 109 -7.30 9.15 -9.07
N ILE A 110 -6.66 9.11 -7.89
CA ILE A 110 -5.79 8.01 -7.49
C ILE A 110 -6.56 6.85 -6.84
N PHE A 111 -7.72 7.14 -6.25
CA PHE A 111 -8.51 6.16 -5.51
C PHE A 111 -8.92 4.94 -6.35
N PRO A 112 -9.33 5.07 -7.63
CA PRO A 112 -9.57 3.92 -8.49
C PRO A 112 -8.34 3.00 -8.66
N HIS A 113 -7.13 3.58 -8.73
CA HIS A 113 -5.87 2.84 -8.87
C HIS A 113 -5.57 2.05 -7.59
N ILE A 114 -5.73 2.67 -6.42
CA ILE A 114 -5.62 1.96 -5.13
C ILE A 114 -6.65 0.83 -5.05
N GLY A 115 -7.87 1.06 -5.55
CA GLY A 115 -8.93 0.05 -5.63
C GLY A 115 -8.58 -1.17 -6.53
N GLN A 116 -7.56 -1.09 -7.38
CA GLN A 116 -7.09 -2.22 -8.19
C GLN A 116 -6.17 -3.17 -7.41
N LEU A 117 -5.61 -2.74 -6.28
CA LEU A 117 -4.75 -3.55 -5.41
C LEU A 117 -5.56 -4.57 -4.60
N LYS A 118 -6.03 -5.63 -5.26
CA LYS A 118 -6.93 -6.65 -4.69
C LYS A 118 -6.29 -7.46 -3.57
N GLN A 119 -4.97 -7.58 -3.58
CA GLN A 119 -4.19 -8.35 -2.64
C GLN A 119 -3.96 -7.66 -1.28
N LEU A 120 -4.26 -6.35 -1.17
CA LEU A 120 -4.12 -5.60 0.08
C LEU A 120 -4.94 -6.25 1.20
N VAL A 121 -4.31 -6.36 2.37
CA VAL A 121 -4.91 -6.82 3.62
C VAL A 121 -5.15 -5.62 4.54
N LEU A 122 -4.22 -4.66 4.56
CA LEU A 122 -4.32 -3.41 5.31
C LEU A 122 -4.02 -2.21 4.39
N LEU A 123 -4.88 -1.20 4.49
CA LEU A 123 -4.68 0.10 3.87
C LEU A 123 -4.84 1.20 4.91
N SER A 124 -3.83 2.06 5.05
CA SER A 124 -3.90 3.25 5.91
C SER A 124 -3.93 4.51 5.06
N LEU A 125 -4.92 5.36 5.31
CA LEU A 125 -5.17 6.65 4.66
C LEU A 125 -5.38 7.75 5.71
N LYS A 126 -4.63 7.72 6.82
CA LYS A 126 -4.79 8.70 7.89
C LYS A 126 -4.52 10.12 7.39
N HIS A 127 -5.29 11.09 7.90
CA HIS A 127 -5.05 12.52 7.67
C HIS A 127 -4.88 12.90 6.18
N ASN A 128 -5.78 12.42 5.32
CA ASN A 128 -5.74 12.65 3.87
C ASN A 128 -6.82 13.59 3.36
N THR A 129 -7.53 14.28 4.26
CA THR A 129 -8.65 15.16 3.93
C THR A 129 -9.70 14.49 3.03
N LEU A 130 -9.94 13.19 3.26
CA LEU A 130 -10.88 12.39 2.46
C LEU A 130 -12.33 12.79 2.70
N CYS A 131 -13.12 12.78 1.63
CA CYS A 131 -14.58 12.85 1.68
C CYS A 131 -15.23 11.52 1.29
N ASN A 132 -16.55 11.41 1.45
CA ASN A 132 -17.30 10.18 1.14
C ASN A 132 -17.18 9.76 -0.35
N ASP A 133 -16.96 10.72 -1.26
CA ASP A 133 -16.81 10.44 -2.69
C ASP A 133 -15.48 9.77 -2.99
N ASN A 134 -14.41 10.19 -2.30
CA ASN A 134 -13.11 9.51 -2.37
C ASN A 134 -13.23 8.05 -1.92
N VAL A 135 -13.91 7.79 -0.80
CA VAL A 135 -14.16 6.42 -0.30
C VAL A 135 -15.04 5.63 -1.28
N ARG A 136 -16.04 6.26 -1.90
CA ARG A 136 -16.87 5.60 -2.92
C ARG A 136 -16.06 5.20 -4.14
N SER A 137 -15.14 6.06 -4.57
CA SER A 137 -14.22 5.84 -5.70
C SER A 137 -13.24 4.71 -5.40
N LEU A 138 -12.58 4.77 -4.24
CA LEU A 138 -11.64 3.76 -3.75
C LEU A 138 -12.27 2.35 -3.74
N THR A 139 -13.48 2.26 -3.19
CA THR A 139 -14.15 0.98 -2.97
C THR A 139 -14.95 0.50 -4.17
N ALA A 140 -15.01 1.25 -5.27
CA ALA A 140 -15.85 0.91 -6.41
C ALA A 140 -15.52 -0.49 -6.94
N ALA A 141 -14.26 -0.74 -7.29
CA ALA A 141 -13.82 -2.03 -7.82
C ALA A 141 -14.05 -3.20 -6.84
N TRP A 142 -13.83 -2.98 -5.54
CA TRP A 142 -14.02 -4.02 -4.52
C TRP A 142 -15.50 -4.38 -4.31
N ARG A 143 -16.40 -3.38 -4.38
CA ARG A 143 -17.85 -3.60 -4.28
C ARG A 143 -18.41 -4.37 -5.47
N PHE A 144 -17.93 -4.09 -6.68
CA PHE A 144 -18.40 -4.77 -7.90
C PHE A 144 -17.79 -6.16 -8.09
N SER A 145 -16.49 -6.29 -7.91
CA SER A 145 -15.81 -7.57 -8.17
C SER A 145 -15.92 -8.58 -7.03
N ARG A 146 -16.19 -8.14 -5.80
CA ARG A 146 -16.14 -8.97 -4.57
C ARG A 146 -14.82 -9.72 -4.34
N THR A 147 -13.71 -9.24 -4.93
CA THR A 147 -12.39 -9.93 -4.91
C THR A 147 -11.32 -9.22 -4.07
N SER A 148 -11.72 -8.39 -3.12
CA SER A 148 -10.76 -7.70 -2.25
C SER A 148 -10.35 -8.58 -1.07
N ASN A 149 -9.06 -8.59 -0.73
CA ASN A 149 -8.54 -9.19 0.50
C ASN A 149 -8.50 -8.22 1.68
N LEU A 150 -8.97 -6.98 1.52
CA LEU A 150 -8.83 -5.93 2.51
C LEU A 150 -9.60 -6.29 3.78
N ARG A 151 -8.88 -6.43 4.89
CA ARG A 151 -9.43 -6.76 6.22
C ARG A 151 -9.47 -5.54 7.13
N CYS A 152 -8.47 -4.67 7.04
CA CYS A 152 -8.38 -3.44 7.81
C CYS A 152 -8.27 -2.23 6.89
N LEU A 153 -9.07 -1.21 7.17
CA LEU A 153 -8.95 0.11 6.54
C LEU A 153 -8.86 1.19 7.63
N ASP A 154 -7.79 1.96 7.62
CA ASP A 154 -7.64 3.12 8.50
C ASP A 154 -7.92 4.41 7.72
N VAL A 155 -8.98 5.12 8.11
CA VAL A 155 -9.37 6.42 7.55
C VAL A 155 -9.41 7.50 8.62
N SER A 156 -8.66 7.32 9.70
CA SER A 156 -8.67 8.24 10.82
C SER A 156 -8.14 9.63 10.46
N GLY A 157 -8.58 10.66 11.18
CA GLY A 157 -8.18 12.04 10.90
C GLY A 157 -8.75 12.64 9.61
N ASN A 158 -9.77 12.01 9.02
CA ASN A 158 -10.48 12.51 7.84
C ASN A 158 -11.84 13.10 8.23
N GLY A 159 -11.83 14.36 8.70
CA GLY A 159 -12.99 15.05 9.28
C GLY A 159 -14.24 15.14 8.38
N TYR A 160 -14.10 15.06 7.05
CA TYR A 160 -15.23 15.14 6.11
C TYR A 160 -15.97 13.79 5.91
N LEU A 161 -15.49 12.71 6.51
CA LEU A 161 -16.17 11.41 6.49
C LEU A 161 -17.33 11.41 7.49
N ASN A 162 -18.47 10.85 7.08
CA ASN A 162 -19.66 10.73 7.91
C ASN A 162 -20.36 9.39 7.66
N LYS A 163 -21.58 9.20 8.19
CA LYS A 163 -22.34 7.93 8.11
C LYS A 163 -22.44 7.30 6.70
N VAL A 164 -22.36 8.11 5.65
CA VAL A 164 -22.32 7.62 4.26
C VAL A 164 -21.09 6.74 4.02
N CYS A 165 -19.93 7.11 4.57
CA CYS A 165 -18.70 6.31 4.53
C CYS A 165 -18.92 4.92 5.12
N VAL A 166 -19.50 4.82 6.31
CA VAL A 166 -19.79 3.54 6.97
C VAL A 166 -20.70 2.66 6.11
N ASN A 167 -21.75 3.23 5.51
CA ASN A 167 -22.64 2.50 4.60
C ASN A 167 -21.95 2.00 3.33
N ILE A 168 -20.86 2.65 2.90
CA ILE A 168 -20.05 2.21 1.76
C ILE A 168 -19.12 1.07 2.21
N LEU A 169 -18.38 1.27 3.30
CA LEU A 169 -17.36 0.35 3.79
C LEU A 169 -17.93 -0.97 4.27
N THR A 170 -19.08 -0.94 4.96
CA THR A 170 -19.74 -2.13 5.49
C THR A 170 -20.21 -3.12 4.41
N LYS A 171 -20.33 -2.67 3.16
CA LYS A 171 -20.66 -3.51 1.99
C LYS A 171 -19.47 -4.32 1.48
N LEU A 172 -18.26 -4.06 1.99
CA LEU A 172 -17.07 -4.84 1.64
C LEU A 172 -17.08 -6.16 2.42
N GLY A 173 -17.17 -7.27 1.67
CA GLY A 173 -17.32 -8.61 2.25
C GLY A 173 -16.12 -9.05 3.09
N SER A 174 -14.91 -8.74 2.63
CA SER A 174 -13.64 -9.09 3.29
C SER A 174 -13.28 -8.17 4.45
N LEU A 175 -13.74 -6.92 4.44
CA LEU A 175 -13.45 -5.95 5.50
C LEU A 175 -13.90 -6.49 6.85
N ARG A 176 -13.06 -6.34 7.85
CA ARG A 176 -13.31 -6.77 9.23
C ARG A 176 -13.25 -5.60 10.17
N GLU A 177 -12.37 -4.63 9.91
CA GLU A 177 -12.11 -3.49 10.77
C GLU A 177 -11.98 -2.20 9.97
N VAL A 178 -12.53 -1.13 10.55
CA VAL A 178 -12.38 0.24 10.08
C VAL A 178 -11.99 1.11 11.26
N HIS A 179 -10.80 1.70 11.19
CA HIS A 179 -10.39 2.74 12.13
C HIS A 179 -10.83 4.10 11.57
N CYS A 180 -11.57 4.85 12.38
CA CYS A 180 -12.16 6.11 11.95
C CYS A 180 -12.21 7.17 13.07
N HIS A 181 -11.20 7.20 13.95
CA HIS A 181 -11.07 8.27 14.92
C HIS A 181 -10.84 9.62 14.22
N ASP A 182 -11.20 10.73 14.89
CA ASP A 182 -11.10 12.08 14.33
C ASP A 182 -11.74 12.26 12.94
N THR A 183 -12.84 11.56 12.73
CA THR A 183 -13.73 11.75 11.58
C THR A 183 -15.06 12.33 12.03
N GLY A 184 -15.87 12.85 11.11
CA GLY A 184 -17.25 13.25 11.39
C GLY A 184 -18.16 12.08 11.84
N LEU A 185 -17.66 10.84 11.86
CA LEU A 185 -18.33 9.68 12.45
C LEU A 185 -18.23 9.66 13.98
N ALA A 186 -17.11 10.12 14.55
CA ALA A 186 -16.86 10.09 15.99
C ALA A 186 -17.84 10.98 16.78
N VAL A 187 -18.40 12.00 16.13
CA VAL A 187 -19.41 12.89 16.70
C VAL A 187 -20.80 12.25 16.72
N SER A 188 -21.02 11.14 16.01
CA SER A 188 -22.33 10.50 15.86
C SER A 188 -22.44 9.26 16.76
N SER A 189 -22.77 9.47 18.03
CA SER A 189 -23.07 8.41 19.02
C SER A 189 -24.26 7.50 18.68
N LEU A 190 -24.94 7.76 17.56
CA LEU A 190 -26.17 7.09 17.12
C LEU A 190 -26.05 6.50 15.71
N LEU A 191 -24.82 6.23 15.24
CA LEU A 191 -24.61 5.58 13.94
C LEU A 191 -25.30 4.21 13.91
N PRO A 192 -26.36 4.02 13.10
CA PRO A 192 -26.96 2.70 12.95
C PRO A 192 -25.97 1.84 12.15
N LEU A 193 -25.30 0.93 12.84
CA LEU A 193 -24.42 -0.05 12.21
C LEU A 193 -25.25 -1.20 11.63
N PRO A 194 -24.81 -1.82 10.52
CA PRO A 194 -25.43 -3.03 10.01
C PRO A 194 -25.34 -4.18 11.03
N PRO A 195 -26.16 -5.23 10.87
CA PRO A 195 -26.04 -6.44 11.68
C PRO A 195 -24.60 -6.99 11.64
N ASN A 196 -24.12 -7.47 12.79
CA ASN A 196 -22.77 -8.00 12.98
C ASN A 196 -21.65 -6.96 12.93
N TRP A 197 -21.95 -5.66 12.98
CA TRP A 197 -20.94 -4.63 13.19
C TRP A 197 -21.12 -3.96 14.54
N ALA A 198 -20.02 -3.71 15.24
CA ALA A 198 -20.00 -3.03 16.54
C ALA A 198 -18.92 -1.95 16.56
N THR A 199 -19.07 -1.01 17.49
CA THR A 199 -18.04 -0.03 17.81
C THR A 199 -17.26 -0.47 19.05
N THR A 200 -15.99 -0.10 19.10
CA THR A 200 -15.18 -0.16 20.32
C THR A 200 -14.28 1.07 20.39
N SER A 201 -13.97 1.52 21.61
CA SER A 201 -12.98 2.55 21.92
C SER A 201 -11.62 1.99 22.33
N LEU A 202 -11.51 0.65 22.39
CA LEU A 202 -10.33 -0.10 22.81
C LEU A 202 -10.10 -1.17 21.73
N HIS A 203 -9.18 -0.93 20.80
CA HIS A 203 -8.81 -1.95 19.81
C HIS A 203 -7.38 -1.79 19.30
N GLU A 204 -6.58 -2.82 19.53
CA GLU A 204 -5.39 -3.10 18.71
C GLU A 204 -5.86 -3.70 17.39
N CYS A 205 -5.41 -3.17 16.26
CA CYS A 205 -5.76 -3.71 14.93
C CYS A 205 -5.54 -5.23 14.89
N SER A 206 -6.54 -6.02 14.48
CA SER A 206 -6.37 -7.48 14.40
C SER A 206 -5.44 -7.92 13.29
N VAL A 207 -5.15 -7.04 12.35
CA VAL A 207 -4.16 -7.27 11.31
C VAL A 207 -2.79 -6.91 11.90
N PRO A 208 -1.90 -7.89 12.13
CA PRO A 208 -0.59 -7.63 12.70
C PRO A 208 0.24 -6.76 11.75
N GLU A 209 1.04 -5.87 12.32
CA GLU A 209 1.98 -5.06 11.54
C GLU A 209 3.00 -5.99 10.84
N PRO A 210 3.34 -5.71 9.57
CA PRO A 210 4.31 -6.53 8.84
C PRO A 210 5.68 -6.41 9.50
N LYS A 211 6.33 -7.56 9.75
CA LYS A 211 7.70 -7.60 10.30
C LYS A 211 8.75 -7.10 9.30
N GLU A 212 8.46 -7.22 8.01
CA GLU A 212 9.37 -6.85 6.93
C GLU A 212 8.58 -6.19 5.79
N HIS A 213 9.22 -5.22 5.13
CA HIS A 213 8.63 -4.47 4.02
C HIS A 213 8.94 -5.07 2.64
N GLY A 214 9.97 -5.91 2.59
CA GLY A 214 10.61 -6.32 1.35
C GLY A 214 11.78 -5.39 0.99
N TRP A 215 12.78 -5.93 0.31
CA TRP A 215 14.01 -5.21 0.00
C TRP A 215 13.83 -4.12 -1.07
N PHE A 216 12.75 -4.13 -1.85
CA PHE A 216 12.40 -3.03 -2.75
C PHE A 216 12.24 -1.73 -1.98
N SER A 217 11.38 -1.73 -0.96
CA SER A 217 11.08 -0.54 -0.16
C SER A 217 12.34 0.02 0.50
N LEU A 218 13.20 -0.86 1.03
CA LEU A 218 14.46 -0.46 1.68
C LEU A 218 15.45 0.18 0.70
N LEU A 219 15.54 -0.36 -0.52
CA LEU A 219 16.49 0.15 -1.52
C LEU A 219 15.98 1.46 -2.12
N VAL A 220 14.70 1.53 -2.48
CA VAL A 220 14.13 2.66 -3.22
C VAL A 220 13.74 3.81 -2.29
N PHE A 221 13.29 3.51 -1.06
CA PHE A 221 12.81 4.50 -0.09
C PHE A 221 13.58 4.45 1.23
N PRO A 222 14.92 4.61 1.22
CA PRO A 222 15.74 4.42 2.41
C PRO A 222 15.38 5.37 3.57
N HIS A 223 14.82 6.54 3.27
CA HIS A 223 14.43 7.56 4.25
C HIS A 223 13.01 7.38 4.82
N GLU A 224 12.16 6.61 4.16
CA GLU A 224 10.77 6.36 4.61
C GLU A 224 10.72 5.27 5.70
N HIS A 225 11.82 4.56 5.92
CA HIS A 225 11.94 3.48 6.89
C HIS A 225 12.60 3.91 8.23
N SER A 226 13.11 5.14 8.35
CA SER A 226 13.74 5.63 9.58
C SER A 226 12.76 6.08 10.66
N GLU A 227 11.48 6.24 10.33
CA GLU A 227 10.43 6.69 11.26
C GLU A 227 9.31 5.64 11.39
N LEU A 228 9.62 4.53 12.07
CA LEU A 228 8.62 3.57 12.56
C LEU A 228 8.44 3.65 14.09
N ALA A 229 8.98 4.70 14.71
CA ALA A 229 8.83 4.91 16.13
C ALA A 229 7.42 5.45 16.45
N ASN A 230 6.59 4.58 17.04
CA ASN A 230 5.42 4.92 17.83
C ASN A 230 4.42 5.88 17.16
N VAL A 231 3.53 5.35 16.32
CA VAL A 231 2.20 5.94 16.24
C VAL A 231 1.39 5.36 17.40
N GLY A 232 1.68 5.84 18.60
CA GLY A 232 0.78 5.69 19.74
C GLY A 232 -0.56 6.24 19.30
N PHE A 233 -1.55 5.37 19.19
CA PHE A 233 -2.86 5.74 18.72
C PHE A 233 -3.56 6.51 19.86
N GLU A 234 -3.98 7.73 19.57
CA GLU A 234 -4.78 8.56 20.45
C GLU A 234 -6.26 8.35 20.07
N ASP A 235 -7.04 7.82 21.03
CA ASP A 235 -8.50 7.74 21.09
C ASP A 235 -9.27 6.99 19.96
N TYR A 236 -9.52 5.70 20.18
CA TYR A 236 -9.77 4.69 19.12
C TYR A 236 -11.24 4.44 18.77
N LEU A 237 -11.94 5.30 18.03
CA LEU A 237 -13.19 4.83 17.40
C LEU A 237 -12.87 3.80 16.31
N THR A 238 -13.13 2.53 16.60
CA THR A 238 -13.01 1.41 15.65
C THR A 238 -14.37 0.76 15.42
N ILE A 239 -14.71 0.52 14.16
CA ILE A 239 -15.89 -0.26 13.75
C ILE A 239 -15.41 -1.62 13.28
N TYR A 240 -15.93 -2.70 13.87
CA TYR A 240 -15.47 -4.06 13.57
C TYR A 240 -16.62 -5.03 13.34
N LYS A 241 -16.38 -6.10 12.58
CA LYS A 241 -17.33 -7.20 12.40
C LYS A 241 -17.25 -8.18 13.57
N GLN A 242 -18.38 -8.38 14.24
CA GLN A 242 -18.56 -9.44 15.23
C GLN A 242 -18.53 -10.80 14.52
N MET A 243 -17.72 -11.73 15.04
CA MET A 243 -17.63 -13.10 14.56
C MET A 243 -18.78 -13.96 15.07
#